data_AF-I7CK53-F1
#
_entry.id   AF-I7CK53-F1
#
_cell.length_a   1.000
_cell.length_b   1.000
_cell.length_c   1.000
_cell.angle_alpha   90.00
_cell.angle_beta   90.00
_cell.angle_gamma   90.00
#
_symmetry.space_group_name_H-M   'P 1'
#
loop_
_entity.id
_entity.type
_entity.pdbx_description
1 polymer ?
#
loop_
_entity_poly.entity_id
_entity_poly.type
_entity_poly.pdbx_seq_one_letter_code
_entity_poly.pdbx_strand_id
1 'polypeptide(L)'
;MADPTLADIERALERAADLEPGNAVAVLRTARHDIRKLASDPDIDADRRQALETRLEQRLRKVSERDAYDGGLRSAINPNEDDAP
;
A
#
# COMPACT_ATOMS: atom_id res chain seq x y z
N MET A 1 -14.13 -17.90 -4.56
CA MET A 1 -12.92 -17.19 -5.05
C MET A 1 -11.75 -18.03 -4.58
N ALA A 2 -10.74 -18.23 -5.44
CA ALA A 2 -9.55 -19.00 -5.05
C ALA A 2 -8.80 -18.30 -3.91
N ASP A 3 -8.14 -19.07 -3.04
CA ASP A 3 -7.26 -18.53 -2.04
C ASP A 3 -6.10 -17.75 -2.71
N PRO A 4 -5.70 -16.60 -2.15
CA PRO A 4 -4.65 -15.76 -2.73
C PRO A 4 -3.31 -16.49 -2.69
N THR A 5 -2.53 -16.45 -3.76
CA THR A 5 -1.19 -17.06 -3.78
C THR A 5 -0.09 -16.03 -3.51
N LEU A 6 1.12 -16.47 -3.17
CA LEU A 6 2.29 -15.58 -3.10
C LEU A 6 2.52 -14.83 -4.42
N ALA A 7 2.24 -15.45 -5.56
CA ALA A 7 2.38 -14.83 -6.88
C ALA A 7 1.34 -13.72 -7.10
N ASP A 8 0.12 -13.87 -6.60
CA ASP A 8 -0.90 -12.81 -6.67
C ASP A 8 -0.50 -11.61 -5.82
N ILE A 9 0.09 -11.86 -4.66
CA ILE A 9 0.58 -10.81 -3.76
C ILE A 9 1.79 -10.09 -4.37
N GLU A 10 2.71 -10.81 -5.01
CA GLU A 10 3.82 -10.24 -5.78
C GLU A 10 3.31 -9.31 -6.89
N ARG A 11 2.34 -9.79 -7.69
CA ARG A 11 1.71 -8.98 -8.74
C ARG A 11 0.99 -7.74 -8.18
N ALA A 12 0.35 -7.85 -7.02
CA ALA A 12 -0.30 -6.73 -6.36
C ALA A 12 0.72 -5.67 -5.90
N LEU A 13 1.86 -6.11 -5.35
CA LEU A 13 2.96 -5.24 -4.96
C LEU A 13 3.55 -4.48 -6.16
N GLU A 14 3.77 -5.18 -7.27
CA GLU A 14 4.25 -4.58 -8.53
C GLU A 14 3.24 -3.58 -9.08
N ARG A 15 1.97 -3.96 -9.19
CA ARG A 15 0.90 -3.08 -9.67
C ARG A 15 0.77 -1.82 -8.82
N ALA A 16 0.92 -1.92 -7.51
CA ALA A 16 0.87 -0.77 -6.61
C ALA A 16 2.00 0.25 -6.85
N ALA A 17 3.06 -0.12 -7.58
CA ALA A 17 4.10 0.82 -7.98
C ALA A 17 3.62 1.84 -9.02
N ASP A 18 2.69 1.44 -9.88
CA ASP A 18 2.16 2.22 -10.99
C ASP A 18 0.83 2.94 -10.66
N LEU A 19 0.29 2.73 -9.47
CA LEU A 19 -0.96 3.32 -9.03
C LEU A 19 -0.75 4.66 -8.30
N GLU A 20 -1.78 5.51 -8.38
CA GLU A 20 -1.89 6.71 -7.54
C GLU A 20 -1.85 6.34 -6.05
N PRO A 21 -1.34 7.22 -5.16
CA PRO A 21 -1.07 6.88 -3.76
C PRO A 21 -2.27 6.24 -3.03
N GLY A 22 -3.47 6.83 -3.14
CA GLY A 22 -4.69 6.28 -2.50
C GLY A 22 -5.06 4.88 -3.00
N ASN A 23 -4.97 4.65 -4.32
CA ASN A 23 -5.24 3.33 -4.93
C ASN A 23 -4.15 2.30 -4.57
N ALA A 24 -2.89 2.74 -4.54
CA ALA A 24 -1.77 1.92 -4.13
C ALA A 24 -1.90 1.48 -2.66
N VAL A 25 -2.30 2.37 -1.74
CA VAL A 25 -2.55 2.02 -0.32
C VAL A 25 -3.63 0.95 -0.21
N ALA A 26 -4.72 1.07 -0.95
CA ALA A 26 -5.81 0.09 -0.92
C ALA A 26 -5.32 -1.29 -1.37
N VAL A 27 -4.62 -1.38 -2.50
CA VAL A 27 -4.06 -2.64 -3.02
C VAL A 27 -3.05 -3.25 -2.04
N LEU A 28 -2.13 -2.45 -1.51
CA LEU A 28 -1.10 -2.93 -0.57
C LEU A 28 -1.70 -3.42 0.76
N ARG A 29 -2.79 -2.79 1.25
CA ARG A 29 -3.50 -3.25 2.45
C ARG A 29 -4.16 -4.60 2.24
N THR A 30 -4.82 -4.81 1.10
CA THR A 30 -5.41 -6.11 0.74
C THR A 30 -4.33 -7.18 0.64
N ALA A 31 -3.25 -6.90 -0.08
CA ALA A 31 -2.10 -7.80 -0.20
C ALA A 31 -1.48 -8.18 1.16
N ARG A 32 -1.39 -7.22 2.10
CA ARG A 32 -0.93 -7.49 3.48
C ARG A 32 -1.89 -8.38 4.27
N HIS A 33 -3.18 -8.24 4.05
CA HIS A 33 -4.16 -9.12 4.70
C HIS A 33 -4.07 -10.54 4.14
N ASP A 34 -3.93 -10.66 2.82
CA ASP A 34 -3.86 -11.95 2.14
C ASP A 34 -2.57 -12.71 2.49
N ILE A 35 -1.42 -12.04 2.58
CA ILE A 35 -0.19 -12.71 3.00
C ILE A 35 -0.21 -13.21 4.45
N ARG A 36 -1.02 -12.60 5.30
CA ARG A 36 -1.22 -13.05 6.68
C ARG A 36 -2.14 -14.26 6.76
N LYS A 37 -3.11 -14.40 5.85
CA LYS A 37 -3.90 -15.64 5.73
C LYS A 37 -3.01 -16.81 5.34
N LEU A 38 -2.05 -16.58 4.44
CA LEU A 38 -1.08 -17.58 4.02
C LEU A 38 -0.12 -18.02 5.13
N ALA A 39 -0.06 -17.32 6.28
CA ALA A 39 0.80 -17.73 7.40
C ALA A 39 0.31 -19.02 8.08
N SER A 40 -0.96 -19.37 7.91
CA SER A 40 -1.54 -20.61 8.46
C SER A 40 -1.38 -21.82 7.53
N ASP A 41 -0.88 -21.62 6.31
CA ASP A 41 -0.74 -22.65 5.30
C ASP A 41 0.68 -23.27 5.36
N PRO A 42 0.81 -24.56 5.72
CA PRO A 42 2.10 -25.23 5.83
C PRO A 42 2.77 -25.49 4.47
N ASP A 43 2.03 -25.42 3.36
CA ASP A 43 2.58 -25.62 2.01
C ASP A 43 3.22 -24.34 1.46
N ILE A 44 3.07 -23.21 2.16
CA ILE A 44 3.65 -21.92 1.77
C ILE A 44 5.08 -21.80 2.31
N ASP A 45 6.00 -21.39 1.43
CA ASP A 45 7.36 -21.02 1.80
C ASP A 45 7.34 -19.82 2.77
N ALA A 46 7.66 -20.10 4.04
CA ALA A 46 7.63 -19.13 5.12
C ALA A 46 8.65 -17.99 4.92
N ASP A 47 9.83 -18.29 4.38
CA ASP A 47 10.88 -17.31 4.12
C ASP A 47 10.45 -16.36 3.01
N ARG A 48 9.91 -16.89 1.91
CA ARG A 48 9.38 -16.09 0.80
C ARG A 48 8.20 -15.24 1.25
N ARG A 49 7.27 -15.81 2.02
CA ARG A 49 6.13 -15.10 2.61
C ARG A 49 6.60 -13.94 3.49
N GLN A 50 7.53 -14.18 4.42
CA GLN A 50 8.02 -13.15 5.33
C GLN A 50 8.79 -12.03 4.60
N ALA A 51 9.59 -12.38 3.59
CA ALA A 51 10.26 -11.41 2.74
C ALA A 51 9.26 -10.51 2.00
N LEU A 52 8.18 -11.10 1.48
CA LEU A 52 7.12 -10.32 0.82
C LEU A 52 6.35 -9.44 1.81
N GLU A 53 6.02 -9.95 2.99
CA GLU A 53 5.30 -9.19 4.03
C GLU A 53 6.10 -7.95 4.42
N THR A 54 7.41 -8.12 4.61
CA THR A 54 8.35 -7.02 4.88
C THR A 54 8.35 -5.98 3.75
N ARG A 55 8.38 -6.42 2.48
CA ARG A 55 8.34 -5.51 1.32
C ARG A 55 7.02 -4.74 1.25
N LEU A 56 5.89 -5.40 1.50
CA LEU A 56 4.57 -4.78 1.55
C LEU A 56 4.54 -3.68 2.62
N GLU A 57 5.01 -3.97 3.84
CA GLU A 57 5.02 -2.99 4.93
C GLU A 57 5.90 -1.78 4.62
N GLN A 58 7.10 -2.01 4.05
CA GLN A 58 7.99 -0.93 3.60
C GLN A 58 7.33 -0.08 2.51
N ARG A 59 6.67 -0.70 1.53
CA ARG A 59 6.01 0.04 0.44
C ARG A 59 4.81 0.83 0.96
N LEU A 60 4.01 0.23 1.84
CA LEU A 60 2.83 0.88 2.43
C LEU A 60 3.24 2.13 3.22
N ARG A 61 4.32 2.06 4.01
CA ARG A 61 4.88 3.23 4.69
C ARG A 61 5.29 4.33 3.69
N LYS A 62 6.09 3.99 2.67
CA LYS A 62 6.54 4.95 1.65
C LYS A 62 5.39 5.62 0.91
N VAL A 63 4.37 4.85 0.53
CA VAL A 63 3.22 5.38 -0.22
C VAL A 63 2.34 6.24 0.69
N SER A 64 2.09 5.83 1.94
CA SER A 64 1.32 6.64 2.90
C SER A 64 2.04 7.93 3.27
N GLU A 65 3.37 7.91 3.44
CA GLU A 65 4.16 9.12 3.63
C GLU A 65 4.03 10.04 2.41
N ARG A 66 4.22 9.51 1.19
CA ARG A 66 4.05 10.30 -0.04
C ARG A 66 2.66 10.91 -0.16
N ASP A 67 1.60 10.14 0.13
CA ASP A 67 0.21 10.63 0.11
C ASP A 67 -0.02 11.76 1.12
N ALA A 68 0.55 11.68 2.32
CA ALA A 68 0.45 12.74 3.32
C ALA A 68 1.17 14.02 2.90
N TYR A 69 2.32 13.90 2.21
CA TYR A 69 3.08 15.06 1.71
C TYR A 69 2.50 15.66 0.43
N ASP A 70 2.11 14.84 -0.56
CA ASP A 70 1.47 15.31 -1.82
C ASP A 70 0.02 15.77 -1.60
N GLY A 71 -0.73 15.08 -0.72
CA GLY A 71 -2.10 15.42 -0.36
C GLY A 71 -2.19 16.63 0.57
N GLY A 72 -1.14 16.92 1.34
CA GLY A 72 -1.06 18.08 2.23
C GLY A 72 -1.11 19.43 1.51
N LEU A 73 -0.68 19.51 0.25
CA LEU A 73 -0.77 20.74 -0.54
C LEU A 73 -2.20 21.00 -1.08
N ARG A 74 -3.07 19.98 -1.13
CA ARG A 74 -4.46 20.15 -1.62
C ARG A 74 -5.42 20.64 -0.54
N SER A 75 -5.05 20.52 0.74
CA SER A 75 -5.81 21.09 1.87
C SER A 75 -5.23 22.40 2.43
N ALA A 76 -4.14 22.90 1.83
CA ALA A 76 -3.49 24.14 2.24
C ALA A 76 -3.68 25.31 1.24
N ILE A 77 -4.71 25.28 0.39
CA ILE A 77 -5.33 26.55 -0.02
C ILE A 77 -6.07 27.06 1.20
N ASN A 78 -5.31 27.69 2.08
CA ASN A 78 -5.83 28.66 3.03
C ASN A 78 -6.36 29.80 2.13
N PRO A 79 -7.67 30.08 2.06
CA PRO A 79 -8.15 31.28 1.42
C PRO A 79 -7.73 32.45 2.31
N ASN A 80 -6.47 32.86 2.18
CA ASN A 80 -6.13 34.26 2.34
C ASN A 80 -6.63 34.95 1.06
N GLU A 81 -7.94 35.11 0.95
CA GLU A 81 -8.51 36.16 0.10
C GLU A 81 -8.86 37.35 0.99
N ASP A 82 -8.19 38.46 0.65
CA ASP A 82 -8.50 39.84 0.96
C ASP A 82 -8.43 40.34 2.42
N ASP A 83 -7.22 40.72 2.79
CA ASP A 83 -6.97 42.08 3.27
C ASP A 83 -7.48 43.08 2.20
N ALA A 84 -8.74 43.50 2.32
CA ALA A 84 -9.30 44.61 1.55
C ALA A 84 -9.47 45.82 2.50
N PRO A 85 -9.12 47.04 2.06
CA PRO A 85 -8.82 48.20 2.91
C PRO A 85 -10.00 48.81 3.66
#